data_AF-A0A3D1Z5G1-F1
#
_entry.id   AF-A0A3D1Z5G1-F1
#
_cell.length_a   1.000
_cell.length_b   1.000
_cell.length_c   1.000
_cell.angle_alpha   90.00
_cell.angle_beta   90.00
_cell.angle_gamma   90.00
#
_symmetry.space_group_name_H-M   'P 1'
#
loop_
_entity.id
_entity.type
_entity.pdbx_description
1 polymer ?
#
loop_
_entity_poly.entity_id
_entity_poly.type
_entity_poly.pdbx_seq_one_letter_code
_entity_poly.pdbx_strand_id
1 'polypeptide(L)'
;MDGFELKGELLRNQAKDLVVEFMQSHPDCNPNSSGMKQAEIFRRCGFGWGEQPKATLSNQQYWLVALLRQLEQEGLVVQLKESGPWRLS
;
A
#
# COMPACT_ATOMS: atom_id res chain seq x y z
N MET A 1 -6.93 19.73 -14.38
CA MET A 1 -6.24 19.48 -13.10
C MET A 1 -5.66 20.79 -12.62
N ASP A 2 -5.97 21.21 -11.41
CA ASP A 2 -5.31 22.38 -10.81
C ASP A 2 -3.92 22.01 -10.22
N GLY A 3 -3.20 23.01 -9.71
CA GLY A 3 -1.87 22.80 -9.16
C GLY A 3 -1.81 21.93 -7.89
N PHE A 4 -2.92 21.81 -7.15
CA PHE A 4 -2.99 20.96 -5.96
C PHE A 4 -3.32 19.52 -6.32
N GLU A 5 -4.20 19.29 -7.30
CA GLU A 5 -4.51 17.96 -7.80
C GLU A 5 -3.26 17.26 -8.37
N LEU A 6 -2.43 18.00 -9.11
CA LEU A 6 -1.14 17.49 -9.63
C LEU A 6 -0.17 17.11 -8.50
N LYS A 7 -0.08 17.93 -7.45
CA LYS A 7 0.75 17.60 -6.27
C LYS A 7 0.20 16.37 -5.54
N GLY A 8 -1.11 16.26 -5.43
CA GLY A 8 -1.77 15.10 -4.85
C GLY A 8 -1.48 13.83 -5.64
N GLU A 9 -1.49 13.90 -6.97
CA GLU A 9 -1.09 12.78 -7.83
C GLU A 9 0.37 12.38 -7.61
N LEU A 10 1.29 13.34 -7.58
CA LEU A 10 2.70 13.07 -7.33
C LEU A 10 2.92 12.36 -5.99
N LEU A 11 2.26 12.82 -4.92
CA LEU A 11 2.34 12.19 -3.60
C LEU A 11 1.81 10.74 -3.62
N ARG A 12 0.72 10.47 -4.34
CA ARG A 12 0.20 9.11 -4.49
C ARG A 12 1.16 8.22 -5.27
N ASN A 13 1.78 8.74 -6.33
CA ASN A 13 2.78 7.99 -7.09
C ASN A 13 4.02 7.67 -6.25
N GLN A 14 4.54 8.64 -5.47
CA GLN A 14 5.64 8.40 -4.54
C GLN A 14 5.29 7.34 -3.48
N ALA A 15 4.06 7.36 -2.96
CA ALA A 15 3.61 6.34 -2.03
C ALA A 15 3.51 4.95 -2.68
N LYS A 16 3.06 4.87 -3.94
CA LYS A 16 3.04 3.62 -4.72
C LYS A 16 4.45 3.06 -4.92
N ASP A 17 5.38 3.91 -5.34
CA ASP A 17 6.78 3.52 -5.56
C ASP A 17 7.40 2.95 -4.28
N LEU A 18 7.19 3.60 -3.14
CA LEU A 18 7.66 3.14 -1.83
C LEU A 18 7.10 1.75 -1.46
N VAL A 19 5.81 1.51 -1.72
CA VAL A 19 5.18 0.20 -1.45
C VAL A 19 5.82 -0.88 -2.30
N VAL A 20 6.02 -0.62 -3.60
CA VAL A 20 6.62 -1.59 -4.52
C VAL A 20 8.07 -1.87 -4.12
N GLU A 21 8.87 -0.85 -3.83
CA GLU A 21 10.25 -0.98 -3.37
C GLU A 21 10.33 -1.83 -2.08
N PHE A 22 9.46 -1.54 -1.11
CA PHE A 22 9.36 -2.34 0.10
C PHE A 22 9.02 -3.81 -0.21
N MET A 23 8.01 -4.05 -1.05
CA MET A 23 7.59 -5.41 -1.40
C MET A 23 8.68 -6.17 -2.15
N GLN A 24 9.46 -5.52 -3.01
CA GLN A 24 10.63 -6.12 -3.68
C GLN A 24 11.73 -6.51 -2.70
N SER A 25 11.86 -5.79 -1.58
CA SER A 25 12.85 -6.10 -0.55
C SER A 25 12.44 -7.22 0.41
N HIS A 26 11.18 -7.69 0.38
CA HIS A 26 10.64 -8.61 1.39
C HIS A 26 10.20 -9.97 0.80
N PRO A 27 10.77 -11.10 1.25
CA PRO A 27 10.47 -12.43 0.68
C PRO A 27 8.99 -12.82 0.70
N ASP A 28 8.26 -12.42 1.75
CA ASP A 28 6.82 -12.66 1.92
C ASP A 28 5.93 -11.95 0.88
N CYS A 29 6.50 -11.08 0.05
CA CYS A 29 5.81 -10.40 -1.04
C CYS A 29 6.20 -10.94 -2.42
N ASN A 30 7.07 -11.94 -2.52
CA ASN A 30 7.47 -12.51 -3.80
C ASN A 30 6.28 -13.14 -4.56
N PRO A 31 6.35 -13.30 -5.89
CA PRO A 31 5.24 -13.85 -6.68
C PRO A 31 4.77 -15.27 -6.28
N ASN A 32 5.59 -16.06 -5.61
CA ASN A 32 5.22 -17.40 -5.16
C ASN A 32 4.99 -17.51 -3.63
N SER A 33 4.90 -16.37 -2.95
CA SER A 33 4.74 -16.30 -1.49
C SER A 33 3.26 -16.32 -1.06
N SER A 34 3.03 -16.46 0.25
CA SER A 34 1.70 -16.29 0.86
C SER A 34 1.22 -14.84 0.90
N GLY A 35 2.02 -13.88 0.44
CA GLY A 35 1.74 -12.46 0.52
C GLY A 35 1.83 -11.89 1.94
N MET A 36 1.68 -10.57 2.01
CA MET A 36 1.71 -9.79 3.24
C MET A 36 0.37 -9.09 3.50
N LYS A 37 -0.02 -8.99 4.78
CA LYS A 37 -1.23 -8.27 5.17
C LYS A 37 -1.09 -6.78 4.86
N GLN A 38 -2.16 -6.16 4.38
CA GLN A 38 -2.22 -4.71 4.14
C GLN A 38 -1.76 -3.88 5.35
N ALA A 39 -2.23 -4.23 6.56
CA ALA A 39 -1.84 -3.54 7.78
C ALA A 39 -0.33 -3.61 8.06
N GLU A 40 0.33 -4.68 7.63
CA GLU A 40 1.78 -4.83 7.78
C GLU A 40 2.51 -3.97 6.74
N ILE A 41 2.09 -4.00 5.48
CA ILE A 41 2.61 -3.12 4.42
C ILE A 41 2.50 -1.65 4.86
N PHE A 42 1.34 -1.26 5.37
CA PHE A 42 1.07 0.08 5.91
C PHE A 42 2.07 0.51 6.97
N ARG A 43 2.31 -0.36 7.97
CA ARG A 43 3.26 -0.08 9.05
C ARG A 43 4.69 -0.01 8.56
N ARG A 44 5.10 -0.96 7.70
CA ARG A 44 6.49 -1.09 7.24
C ARG A 44 6.89 0.01 6.25
N CYS A 45 5.94 0.56 5.50
CA CYS A 45 6.14 1.74 4.67
C CYS A 45 6.08 3.06 5.46
N GLY A 46 5.90 3.02 6.78
CA GLY A 46 5.91 4.22 7.63
C GLY A 46 4.71 5.14 7.42
N PHE A 47 3.59 4.63 6.90
CA PHE A 47 2.41 5.45 6.61
C PHE A 47 1.54 5.78 7.83
N GLY A 48 1.91 5.30 9.01
CA GLY A 48 1.20 5.58 10.27
C GLY A 48 1.74 6.81 11.00
N TRP A 49 0.86 7.62 11.56
CA TRP A 49 1.18 8.76 12.43
C TRP A 49 1.12 8.42 13.93
N GLY A 50 1.25 7.12 14.26
CA GLY A 50 1.03 6.59 15.60
C GLY A 50 -0.44 6.60 16.00
N GLU A 51 -0.72 6.22 17.26
CA GLU A 51 -2.07 6.26 17.81
C GLU A 51 -2.53 7.72 18.03
N GLN A 52 -3.68 8.07 17.47
CA GLN A 52 -4.28 9.39 17.59
C GLN A 52 -5.73 9.28 18.10
N PRO A 53 -6.23 10.23 18.90
CA PRO A 53 -7.62 10.24 19.34
C PRO A 53 -8.57 10.17 18.14
N LYS A 54 -9.39 9.11 18.08
CA LYS A 54 -10.33 8.80 16.98
C LYS A 54 -9.70 8.44 15.62
N ALA A 55 -8.37 8.33 15.53
CA ALA A 55 -7.67 7.92 14.33
C ALA A 55 -6.58 6.89 14.68
N THR A 56 -7.02 5.69 15.05
CA THR A 56 -6.12 4.55 15.31
C THR A 56 -5.39 4.14 14.03
N LEU A 57 -4.32 3.35 14.14
CA LEU A 57 -3.62 2.82 12.96
C LEU A 57 -4.55 2.06 12.01
N SER A 58 -5.56 1.37 12.55
CA SER A 58 -6.58 0.67 11.75
C SER A 58 -7.47 1.60 10.95
N ASN A 59 -7.71 2.83 11.43
CA ASN A 59 -8.42 3.86 10.67
C ASN A 59 -7.50 4.51 9.63
N GLN A 60 -6.23 4.71 9.96
CA GLN A 60 -5.28 5.37 9.07
C GLN A 60 -4.96 4.53 7.83
N GLN A 61 -5.00 3.19 7.90
CA GLN A 61 -4.64 2.33 6.76
C GLN A 61 -5.65 2.30 5.60
N TYR A 62 -6.84 2.91 5.71
CA TYR A 62 -7.88 2.79 4.68
C TYR A 62 -7.46 3.34 3.33
N TRP A 63 -6.65 4.40 3.27
CA TRP A 63 -6.18 4.94 2.00
C TRP A 63 -5.20 4.01 1.28
N LEU A 64 -4.48 3.15 2.02
CA LEU A 64 -3.60 2.13 1.42
C LEU A 64 -4.41 1.11 0.59
N VAL A 65 -5.69 0.88 0.93
CA VAL A 65 -6.59 0.04 0.12
C VAL A 65 -6.67 0.57 -1.31
N ALA A 66 -6.92 1.87 -1.48
CA ALA A 66 -7.05 2.49 -2.79
C ALA A 66 -5.73 2.44 -3.57
N LEU A 67 -4.61 2.68 -2.88
CA LEU A 67 -3.26 2.60 -3.45
C LEU A 67 -2.95 1.20 -3.99
N LEU A 68 -3.17 0.15 -3.19
CA LEU A 68 -2.90 -1.24 -3.61
C LEU A 68 -3.80 -1.67 -4.78
N ARG A 69 -5.04 -1.17 -4.85
CA ARG A 69 -5.93 -1.42 -6.00
C ARG A 69 -5.43 -0.75 -7.28
N GLN A 70 -4.84 0.45 -7.19
CA GLN A 70 -4.19 1.07 -8.36
C GLN A 70 -2.97 0.28 -8.81
N LEU A 71 -2.11 -0.14 -7.88
CA LEU A 71 -0.96 -1.00 -8.20
C LEU A 71 -1.38 -2.34 -8.83
N GLU A 72 -2.51 -2.90 -8.39
CA GLU A 72 -3.07 -4.13 -8.98
C GLU A 72 -3.59 -3.90 -10.40
N GLN A 73 -4.27 -2.78 -10.66
CA GLN A 73 -4.67 -2.38 -12.01
C GLN A 73 -3.45 -2.12 -12.92
N GLU A 74 -2.35 -1.64 -12.34
CA GLU A 74 -1.05 -1.45 -13.01
C GLU A 74 -0.28 -2.77 -13.19
N GLY A 75 -0.77 -3.89 -12.65
CA GLY A 75 -0.16 -5.22 -12.79
C GLY A 75 1.09 -5.43 -11.93
N LEU A 76 1.34 -4.57 -10.93
CA LEU A 76 2.54 -4.63 -10.09
C LEU A 76 2.36 -5.52 -8.86
N VAL A 77 1.13 -5.59 -8.34
CA VAL A 77 0.78 -6.40 -7.17
C VAL A 77 -0.52 -7.16 -7.45
N VAL A 78 -0.81 -8.18 -6.64
CA VAL A 78 -2.06 -8.93 -6.71
C VAL A 78 -2.54 -9.29 -5.30
N GLN A 79 -3.86 -9.22 -5.10
CA GLN A 79 -4.48 -9.75 -3.89
C GLN A 79 -4.78 -11.25 -4.06
N LEU A 80 -4.29 -12.09 -3.15
CA LEU A 80 -4.42 -13.55 -3.26
C LEU A 80 -5.86 -14.07 -3.09
N LYS A 81 -6.71 -13.33 -2.39
CA LYS A 81 -8.13 -13.61 -2.17
C LYS A 81 -8.85 -12.35 -1.71
N GLU A 82 -10.18 -12.37 -1.73
CA GLU A 82 -10.98 -11.28 -1.16
C GLU A 82 -10.57 -11.02 0.29
N SER A 83 -10.31 -9.75 0.61
CA SER A 83 -9.79 -9.32 1.93
C SER A 83 -8.50 -10.05 2.37
N GLY A 84 -7.74 -10.58 1.40
CA GLY A 84 -6.53 -11.36 1.60
C GLY A 84 -5.23 -10.56 1.58
N PRO A 85 -4.10 -11.25 1.79
CA PRO A 85 -2.77 -10.69 1.67
C PRO A 85 -2.41 -10.31 0.23
N TRP A 86 -1.40 -9.47 0.11
CA TRP A 86 -0.91 -8.88 -1.14
C TRP A 86 0.51 -9.37 -1.43
N ARG A 87 0.81 -9.63 -2.69
CA ARG A 87 2.17 -9.94 -3.16
C ARG A 87 2.44 -9.22 -4.48
N LEU A 88 3.70 -9.18 -4.90
CA LEU A 88 4.07 -8.82 -6.27
C LEU A 88 3.37 -9.77 -7.25
N SER A 89 2.92 -9.24 -8.39
CA SER A 89 2.24 -10.02 -9.43
C SER A 89 3.14 -11.13 -9.96
#